data_AF-A0A7X8R7H7-F1
#
_entry.id   AF-A0A7X8R7H7-F1
#
_cell.length_a   1.000
_cell.length_b   1.000
_cell.length_c   1.000
_cell.angle_alpha   90.00
_cell.angle_beta   90.00
_cell.angle_gamma   90.00
#
_symmetry.space_group_name_H-M   'P 1'
#
loop_
_entity.id
_entity.type
_entity.pdbx_description
1 polymer ?
#
loop_
_entity_poly.entity_id
_entity_poly.type
_entity_poly.pdbx_seq_one_letter_code
_entity_poly.pdbx_strand_id
1 'polypeptide(L)'
;MRKAILKVLLSDFILYVLQFLIIPLLYSKVFGRRNEATAVLCITTVIITLIAMIAFSDKMRFWLLGLVFYTALIFLYSPGDAYGIGLLGIDLDGSHSYYDPSARYIGITVVVILVLLMQLSVWCFVKLLKLIKFIIGKLKKWY
;
A
#
# COMPACT_ATOMS: atom_id res chain seq x y z
N MET A 1 17.09 14.11 -9.49
CA MET A 1 16.24 13.96 -8.28
C MET A 1 14.75 14.20 -8.57
N ARG A 2 14.34 15.33 -9.15
CA ARG A 2 12.92 15.65 -9.46
C ARG A 2 12.18 14.54 -10.25
N LYS A 3 12.81 14.00 -11.32
CA LYS A 3 12.22 12.93 -12.13
C LYS A 3 11.94 11.63 -11.36
N ALA A 4 12.76 11.31 -10.35
CA ALA A 4 12.58 10.08 -9.56
C ALA A 4 11.43 10.22 -8.58
N ILE A 5 11.30 11.39 -7.94
CA ILE A 5 10.18 11.71 -7.04
C ILE A 5 8.86 11.66 -7.82
N LEU A 6 8.81 12.28 -9.00
CA LEU A 6 7.60 12.28 -9.84
C LEU A 6 7.17 10.87 -10.22
N LYS A 7 8.11 9.97 -10.51
CA LYS A 7 7.81 8.57 -10.82
C LYS A 7 7.26 7.80 -9.61
N VAL A 8 7.78 8.07 -8.41
CA VAL A 8 7.26 7.47 -7.17
C VAL A 8 5.84 7.99 -6.89
N LEU A 9 5.62 9.30 -6.98
CA LEU A 9 4.27 9.89 -6.86
C LEU A 9 3.29 9.30 -7.88
N LEU A 10 3.74 9.08 -9.11
CA LEU A 10 2.92 8.44 -10.14
C LEU A 10 2.62 6.97 -9.80
N SER A 11 3.57 6.21 -9.25
CA SER A 11 3.28 4.84 -8.80
C SER A 11 2.29 4.79 -7.64
N ASP A 12 2.39 5.72 -6.68
CA ASP A 12 1.41 5.82 -5.59
C ASP A 12 0.05 6.30 -6.08
N PHE A 13 0.01 7.16 -7.10
CA PHE A 13 -1.24 7.52 -7.78
C PHE A 13 -1.88 6.30 -8.46
N ILE A 14 -1.10 5.52 -9.21
CA ILE A 14 -1.59 4.28 -9.84
C ILE A 14 -2.08 3.29 -8.78
N LEU A 15 -1.34 3.14 -7.68
CA LEU A 15 -1.74 2.30 -6.55
C LEU A 15 -3.10 2.73 -5.99
N TYR A 16 -3.28 4.02 -5.72
CA TYR A 16 -4.55 4.59 -5.27
C TYR A 16 -5.68 4.32 -6.27
N VAL A 17 -5.48 4.64 -7.55
CA VAL A 17 -6.50 4.43 -8.59
C VAL A 17 -6.91 2.97 -8.67
N LEU A 18 -5.94 2.07 -8.62
CA LEU A 18 -6.20 0.64 -8.67
C LEU A 18 -7.03 0.20 -7.45
N GLN A 19 -6.60 0.56 -6.24
CA GLN A 19 -7.20 0.09 -4.99
C GLN A 19 -8.54 0.74 -4.63
N PHE A 20 -8.72 2.03 -4.92
CA PHE A 20 -9.91 2.78 -4.47
C PHE A 20 -10.89 3.12 -5.59
N LEU A 21 -10.51 2.97 -6.87
CA LEU A 21 -11.39 3.25 -8.00
C LEU A 21 -11.65 1.99 -8.82
N ILE A 22 -10.61 1.33 -9.34
CA ILE A 22 -10.78 0.23 -10.31
C ILE A 22 -11.26 -1.05 -9.63
N ILE A 23 -10.56 -1.53 -8.60
CA ILE A 23 -10.88 -2.83 -7.97
C ILE A 23 -12.26 -2.77 -7.28
N PRO A 24 -12.64 -1.72 -6.53
CA PRO A 24 -13.98 -1.60 -5.98
C PRO A 24 -15.08 -1.59 -7.05
N LEU A 25 -14.82 -0.97 -8.21
CA LEU A 25 -15.78 -0.93 -9.31
C LEU A 25 -15.98 -2.32 -9.95
N LEU A 26 -14.91 -3.07 -10.15
CA LEU A 26 -14.95 -4.38 -10.82
C LEU A 26 -15.36 -5.52 -9.88
N TYR A 27 -15.05 -5.41 -8.59
CA TYR A 27 -15.24 -6.45 -7.59
C TYR A 27 -16.09 -5.97 -6.41
N SER A 28 -17.18 -5.24 -6.69
CA SER A 28 -18.09 -4.70 -5.66
C SER A 28 -18.62 -5.76 -4.69
N LYS A 29 -18.72 -7.03 -5.10
CA LYS A 29 -19.11 -8.16 -4.22
C LYS A 29 -18.02 -8.60 -3.23
N VAL A 30 -16.76 -8.28 -3.50
CA VAL A 30 -15.59 -8.62 -2.66
C VAL A 30 -15.30 -7.49 -1.66
N PHE A 31 -15.69 -6.26 -1.96
CA PHE A 31 -15.60 -5.11 -1.05
C PHE A 31 -16.74 -5.15 -0.03
N GLY A 32 -16.49 -5.92 1.02
CA GLY A 32 -17.23 -5.95 2.28
C GLY A 32 -16.28 -6.41 3.39
N ARG A 33 -16.80 -6.71 4.58
CA ARG A 33 -16.10 -7.12 5.84
C ARG A 33 -15.07 -8.26 5.77
N ARG A 34 -14.81 -8.82 4.59
CA ARG A 34 -14.01 -10.01 4.44
C ARG A 34 -12.52 -9.67 4.32
N ASN A 35 -11.71 -10.55 4.89
CA ASN A 35 -10.24 -10.55 4.80
C ASN A 35 -9.72 -10.48 3.35
N GLU A 36 -10.54 -10.84 2.38
CA GLU A 36 -10.25 -10.78 0.94
C GLU A 36 -9.91 -9.37 0.47
N ALA A 37 -10.67 -8.34 0.89
CA ALA A 37 -10.39 -6.96 0.50
C ALA A 37 -9.03 -6.51 1.04
N THR A 38 -8.73 -6.79 2.31
CA THR A 38 -7.43 -6.48 2.93
C THR A 38 -6.29 -7.23 2.24
N ALA A 39 -6.50 -8.48 1.84
CA ALA A 39 -5.51 -9.23 1.07
C ALA A 39 -5.22 -8.57 -0.28
N VAL A 40 -6.25 -8.11 -0.99
CA VAL A 40 -6.08 -7.38 -2.26
C VAL A 40 -5.28 -6.09 -2.05
N LEU A 41 -5.57 -5.31 -1.00
CA LEU A 41 -4.79 -4.13 -0.62
C LEU A 41 -3.31 -4.49 -0.42
N CYS A 42 -3.02 -5.52 0.38
CA CYS A 42 -1.65 -5.96 0.66
C CYS A 42 -0.92 -6.41 -0.61
N ILE A 43 -1.53 -7.29 -1.42
CA ILE A 43 -0.92 -7.84 -2.63
C ILE A 43 -0.59 -6.74 -3.63
N THR A 44 -1.56 -5.86 -3.91
CA THR A 44 -1.37 -4.75 -4.87
C THR A 44 -0.30 -3.76 -4.38
N THR A 45 -0.28 -3.45 -3.08
CA THR A 45 0.77 -2.63 -2.46
C THR A 45 2.13 -3.26 -2.64
N VAL A 46 2.30 -4.54 -2.30
CA VAL A 46 3.59 -5.24 -2.38
C VAL A 46 4.09 -5.28 -3.83
N ILE A 47 3.24 -5.67 -4.78
CA ILE A 47 3.62 -5.80 -6.20
C ILE A 47 4.05 -4.45 -6.78
N ILE A 48 3.20 -3.42 -6.66
CA ILE A 48 3.48 -2.10 -7.25
C ILE A 48 4.71 -1.47 -6.58
N THR A 49 4.79 -1.52 -5.25
CA THR A 49 5.93 -0.98 -4.50
C THR A 49 7.22 -1.68 -4.89
N LEU A 50 7.23 -3.01 -5.01
CA LEU A 50 8.43 -3.77 -5.37
C LEU A 50 8.94 -3.37 -6.76
N ILE A 51 8.05 -3.35 -7.76
CA ILE A 51 8.37 -2.96 -9.13
C ILE A 51 8.94 -1.53 -9.16
N ALA A 52 8.26 -0.58 -8.51
CA ALA A 52 8.67 0.82 -8.51
C ALA A 52 9.95 1.09 -7.68
N MET A 53 10.20 0.33 -6.61
CA MET A 53 11.47 0.42 -5.84
C MET A 53 12.66 -0.09 -6.65
N ILE A 54 12.46 -1.12 -7.47
CA ILE A 54 13.49 -1.65 -8.37
C ILE A 54 13.71 -0.72 -9.56
N ALA A 55 12.63 -0.20 -10.17
CA ALA A 55 12.67 0.57 -11.41
C ALA A 55 12.97 2.07 -11.23
N PHE A 56 12.47 2.71 -10.17
CA PHE A 56 12.49 4.17 -10.03
C PHE A 56 13.39 4.66 -8.90
N SER A 57 13.14 4.23 -7.66
CA SER A 57 13.98 4.61 -6.52
C SER A 57 13.69 3.77 -5.28
N ASP A 58 14.74 3.37 -4.56
CA ASP A 58 14.68 2.71 -3.24
C ASP A 58 14.97 3.68 -2.08
N LYS A 59 14.90 5.00 -2.31
CA LYS A 59 15.13 6.02 -1.28
C LYS A 59 13.87 6.24 -0.48
N MET A 60 13.86 5.83 0.79
CA MET A 60 12.67 5.85 1.65
C MET A 60 12.00 7.23 1.76
N ARG A 61 12.78 8.32 1.76
CA ARG A 61 12.23 9.68 1.77
C ARG A 61 11.26 9.99 0.63
N PHE A 62 11.41 9.37 -0.54
CA PHE A 62 10.49 9.57 -1.67
C PHE A 62 9.20 8.78 -1.47
N TRP A 63 9.29 7.59 -0.88
CA TRP A 63 8.14 6.75 -0.52
C TRP A 63 7.32 7.35 0.61
N LEU A 64 7.96 7.98 1.60
CA LEU A 64 7.24 8.71 2.65
C LEU A 64 6.45 9.90 2.09
N LEU A 65 7.02 10.66 1.16
CA LEU A 65 6.29 11.72 0.45
C LEU A 65 5.16 11.15 -0.41
N GLY A 66 5.42 10.02 -1.08
CA GLY A 66 4.43 9.24 -1.81
C GLY A 66 3.25 8.81 -0.95
N LEU A 67 3.52 8.29 0.24
CA LEU A 67 2.52 7.88 1.22
C LEU A 67 1.68 9.06 1.71
N VAL A 68 2.27 10.23 1.94
CA VAL A 68 1.52 11.45 2.29
C VAL A 68 0.57 11.83 1.15
N PHE A 69 1.05 11.79 -0.10
CA PHE A 69 0.24 12.07 -1.27
C PHE A 69 -0.90 11.05 -1.45
N TYR A 70 -0.59 9.76 -1.35
CA TYR A 70 -1.55 8.66 -1.38
C TYR A 70 -2.61 8.78 -0.27
N THR A 71 -2.20 9.15 0.94
CA THR A 71 -3.12 9.43 2.06
C THR A 71 -4.07 10.57 1.71
N ALA A 72 -3.55 11.68 1.18
CA ALA A 72 -4.39 12.81 0.76
C ALA A 72 -5.42 12.41 -0.30
N LEU A 73 -5.08 11.50 -1.22
CA LEU A 73 -6.02 10.97 -2.20
C LEU A 73 -7.14 10.12 -1.56
N ILE A 74 -6.83 9.27 -0.57
CA ILE A 74 -7.84 8.50 0.17
C ILE A 74 -8.78 9.45 0.94
N PHE A 75 -8.24 10.50 1.56
CA PHE A 75 -9.05 11.52 2.23
C PHE A 75 -9.96 12.25 1.26
N LEU A 76 -9.46 12.57 0.04
CA LEU A 76 -10.25 13.19 -1.01
C LEU A 76 -11.40 12.27 -1.44
N TYR A 77 -11.11 11.00 -1.68
CA TYR A 77 -12.11 10.01 -2.02
C TYR A 77 -11.69 8.60 -1.65
N SER A 78 -12.61 7.89 -1.01
CA SER A 78 -12.53 6.46 -0.73
C SER A 78 -13.97 5.94 -0.74
N PRO A 79 -14.29 4.84 -1.44
CA PRO A 79 -15.60 4.22 -1.30
C PRO A 79 -15.85 3.90 0.19
N GLY A 80 -17.05 4.19 0.68
CA GLY A 80 -17.43 3.80 2.05
C GLY A 80 -17.39 2.28 2.16
N ASP A 81 -16.96 1.74 3.30
CA ASP A 81 -16.71 0.32 3.60
C ASP A 81 -15.44 -0.32 3.00
N ALA A 82 -14.80 0.33 2.01
CA ALA A 82 -13.65 -0.25 1.35
C ALA A 82 -12.51 -0.52 2.34
N TYR A 83 -12.00 -1.76 2.34
CA TYR A 83 -10.91 -2.19 3.22
C TYR A 83 -11.17 -1.96 4.72
N GLY A 84 -12.44 -1.95 5.15
CA GLY A 84 -12.79 -1.69 6.55
C GLY A 84 -12.97 -0.21 6.90
N ILE A 85 -12.86 0.71 5.92
CA ILE A 85 -12.99 2.14 6.18
C ILE A 85 -14.40 2.49 6.64
N GLY A 86 -14.51 3.03 7.85
CA GLY A 86 -15.78 3.43 8.47
C GLY A 86 -16.56 2.26 9.09
N LEU A 87 -15.98 1.07 9.20
CA LEU A 87 -16.61 -0.05 9.91
C LEU A 87 -16.15 -0.08 11.38
N LEU A 88 -17.11 -0.11 12.30
CA LEU A 88 -16.90 -0.31 13.74
C LEU A 88 -17.41 -1.68 14.17
N GLY A 89 -16.71 -2.29 15.14
CA GLY A 89 -16.98 -3.62 15.68
C GLY A 89 -16.01 -4.69 15.18
N ILE A 90 -15.79 -5.71 16.00
CA ILE A 90 -15.01 -6.90 15.65
C ILE A 90 -15.98 -8.07 15.69
N ASP A 91 -16.18 -8.77 14.57
CA ASP A 91 -17.06 -9.95 14.47
C ASP A 91 -16.39 -11.16 15.17
N LEU A 92 -16.05 -11.04 16.46
CA LEU A 92 -15.56 -12.16 17.28
C LEU A 92 -16.71 -12.89 17.99
N ASP A 93 -17.76 -12.16 18.37
CA ASP A 93 -18.87 -12.68 19.21
C ASP A 93 -20.24 -12.64 18.51
N GLY A 94 -20.28 -12.56 17.17
CA GLY A 94 -21.55 -12.55 16.41
C GLY A 94 -22.32 -11.22 16.46
N SER A 95 -21.77 -10.18 17.07
CA SER A 95 -22.29 -8.81 16.91
C SER A 95 -22.00 -8.33 15.48
N HIS A 96 -23.03 -7.91 14.75
CA HIS A 96 -22.83 -7.33 13.43
C HIS A 96 -22.04 -6.02 13.60
N SER A 97 -20.87 -5.93 12.98
CA SER A 97 -20.24 -4.63 12.72
C SER A 97 -21.27 -3.67 12.06
N TYR A 98 -21.01 -2.37 12.05
CA TYR A 98 -21.87 -1.38 11.37
C TYR A 98 -21.02 -0.26 10.80
N TYR A 99 -21.57 0.45 9.80
CA TYR A 99 -20.90 1.59 9.20
C TYR A 99 -21.16 2.85 10.03
N ASP A 100 -20.09 3.51 10.46
CA ASP A 100 -20.10 4.80 11.13
C ASP A 100 -19.22 5.79 10.35
N PRO A 101 -19.80 6.86 9.78
CA PRO A 101 -19.05 7.91 9.09
C PRO A 101 -17.95 8.54 9.95
N SER A 102 -18.14 8.62 11.26
CA SER A 102 -17.16 9.22 12.18
C SER A 102 -15.89 8.34 12.32
N ALA A 103 -16.03 7.03 12.17
CA ALA A 103 -14.92 6.08 12.19
C ALA A 103 -14.12 6.03 10.89
N ARG A 104 -14.54 6.76 9.84
CA ARG A 104 -13.86 6.80 8.55
C ARG A 104 -12.39 7.18 8.69
N TYR A 105 -12.08 8.19 9.50
CA TYR A 105 -10.70 8.68 9.70
C TYR A 105 -9.81 7.67 10.39
N ILE A 106 -10.37 6.87 11.31
CA ILE A 106 -9.66 5.78 11.98
C ILE A 106 -9.34 4.69 10.95
N GLY A 107 -10.32 4.30 10.13
CA GLY A 107 -10.12 3.31 9.07
C GLY A 107 -9.05 3.73 8.05
N ILE A 108 -9.08 4.98 7.59
CA ILE A 108 -8.03 5.53 6.71
C ILE A 108 -6.65 5.43 7.38
N THR A 109 -6.56 5.78 8.66
CA THR A 109 -5.31 5.71 9.42
C THR A 109 -4.76 4.28 9.49
N VAL A 110 -5.63 3.29 9.76
CA VAL A 110 -5.26 1.87 9.78
C VAL A 110 -4.74 1.43 8.40
N VAL A 111 -5.43 1.79 7.32
CA VAL A 111 -5.00 1.49 5.95
C VAL A 111 -3.63 2.10 5.65
N VAL A 112 -3.40 3.36 6.01
CA VAL A 112 -2.13 4.06 5.76
C VAL A 112 -0.99 3.42 6.55
N ILE A 113 -1.22 3.05 7.83
CA ILE A 113 -0.23 2.32 8.64
C ILE A 113 0.10 0.98 7.99
N LEU A 114 -0.91 0.23 7.54
CA LEU A 114 -0.70 -1.06 6.88
C LEU A 114 0.12 -0.91 5.60
N VAL A 115 -0.20 0.08 4.75
CA VAL A 115 0.57 0.38 3.54
C VAL A 115 2.02 0.77 3.87
N LEU A 116 2.24 1.59 4.90
CA LEU A 116 3.58 1.96 5.37
C LEU A 116 4.39 0.73 5.79
N LEU A 117 3.81 -0.16 6.59
CA LEU A 117 4.46 -1.40 7.04
C LEU A 117 4.82 -2.30 5.86
N MET A 118 3.94 -2.42 4.87
CA MET A 118 4.22 -3.17 3.65
C MET A 118 5.34 -2.53 2.83
N GLN A 119 5.32 -1.21 2.65
CA GLN A 119 6.38 -0.49 1.94
C GLN A 119 7.74 -0.64 2.62
N LEU A 120 7.79 -0.56 3.95
CA LEU A 120 9.01 -0.81 4.73
C LEU A 120 9.52 -2.24 4.57
N SER A 121 8.62 -3.23 4.56
CA SER A 121 8.98 -4.63 4.38
C SER A 121 9.57 -4.88 2.99
N VAL A 122 8.95 -4.34 1.95
CA VAL A 122 9.46 -4.39 0.57
C VAL A 122 10.80 -3.68 0.45
N TRP A 123 10.96 -2.52 1.10
CA TRP A 123 12.21 -1.79 1.10
C TRP A 123 13.36 -2.61 1.70
N CYS A 124 13.12 -3.24 2.86
CA CYS A 124 14.08 -4.13 3.51
C CYS A 124 14.49 -5.28 2.56
N PHE A 125 13.51 -5.91 1.90
CA PHE A 125 13.76 -6.96 0.92
C PHE A 125 14.60 -6.47 -0.26
N VAL A 126 14.29 -5.31 -0.85
CA VAL A 126 15.06 -4.72 -1.97
C VAL A 126 16.49 -4.40 -1.55
N LYS A 127 16.71 -3.91 -0.32
CA LYS A 127 18.05 -3.66 0.22
C LYS A 127 18.85 -4.94 0.38
N LEU A 128 18.21 -5.99 0.92
CA LEU A 128 18.83 -7.31 1.05
C LEU A 128 19.25 -7.88 -0.30
N LEU A 129 18.38 -7.80 -1.32
CA LEU A 129 18.72 -8.25 -2.68
C LEU A 129 19.92 -7.52 -3.27
N LYS A 130 20.02 -6.19 -3.06
CA LYS A 130 21.17 -5.41 -3.53
C LYS A 130 22.46 -5.77 -2.79
N LEU A 131 22.36 -6.03 -1.48
CA LEU A 131 23.50 -6.48 -0.67
C LEU A 131 24.01 -7.85 -1.15
N ILE A 132 23.12 -8.82 -1.37
CA ILE A 132 23.48 -10.15 -1.87
C ILE A 132 24.17 -10.05 -3.23
N LYS A 133 23.61 -9.28 -4.17
CA LYS A 133 24.22 -9.05 -5.50
C LYS A 133 25.62 -8.44 -5.39
N PHE A 134 25.83 -7.51 -4.45
CA PHE A 134 27.13 -6.90 -4.21
C PHE A 134 28.16 -7.91 -3.68
N ILE A 135 27.77 -8.76 -2.73
CA ILE A 135 28.64 -9.81 -2.17
C ILE A 135 29.05 -10.81 -3.26
N ILE A 136 28.09 -11.32 -4.04
CA ILE A 136 28.35 -12.25 -5.15
C ILE A 136 29.26 -11.61 -6.21
N GLY A 137 29.00 -10.34 -6.56
CA GLY A 137 29.83 -9.61 -7.51
C GLY A 137 31.26 -9.38 -7.04
N LYS A 138 31.48 -9.21 -5.73
CA LYS A 138 32.82 -9.19 -5.15
C LYS A 138 33.48 -10.55 -5.26
N LEU A 139 32.83 -11.63 -4.82
CA LEU A 139 33.40 -12.99 -4.86
C LEU A 139 33.85 -13.40 -6.27
N LYS A 140 33.07 -13.03 -7.29
CA LYS A 140 33.39 -13.33 -8.70
C LYS A 140 34.59 -12.54 -9.27
N LYS A 141 35.07 -11.49 -8.59
CA LYS A 141 36.26 -10.72 -9.01
C LYS A 141 37.58 -11.28 -8.46
N TRP A 142 37.52 -12.20 -7.50
CA TRP A 142 38.70 -12.81 -6.86
C TRP A 142 39.04 -14.21 -7.42
N TYR A 143 38.18 -14.74 -8.29
CA TYR A 143 38.41 -15.94 -9.11
C TYR A 143 38.59 -15.51 -10.56
#